data_AF-A0A3R7AYG6-F1
#
_entry.id   AF-A0A3R7AYG6-F1
#
_cell.length_a   1.000
_cell.length_b   1.000
_cell.length_c   1.000
_cell.angle_alpha   90.00
_cell.angle_beta   90.00
_cell.angle_gamma   90.00
#
_symmetry.space_group_name_H-M   'P 1'
#
loop_
_entity.id
_entity.type
_entity.pdbx_description
1 polymer ?
#
loop_
_entity_poly.entity_id
_entity_poly.type
_entity_poly.pdbx_seq_one_letter_code
_entity_poly.pdbx_strand_id
1 'polypeptide(L)'
;ASYLGTSVVCKRMRRDAISLPSIQRFREEIELMSCLRHPNIVQFIGASWDNCSNVCMVLEYMEHGDMHSVLHSAIGRSFVWSDPLLKMAVGAVSGMLYLHSQVSDFGLSRRYKKDIDALTTVVGTPFWLAPEVIRNEKYGISADIYSFGIVLGSHERDICS
;
A
#
# COMPACT_ATOMS: atom_id res chain seq x y z
N ALA A 1 -1.50 -4.28 18.23
CA ALA A 1 -1.05 -3.56 19.45
C ALA A 1 -2.13 -2.56 19.83
N SER A 2 -2.07 -1.93 21.01
CA SER A 2 -3.02 -0.86 21.38
C SER A 2 -2.27 0.42 21.75
N TYR A 3 -2.84 1.56 21.39
CA TYR A 3 -2.37 2.90 21.76
C TYR A 3 -3.57 3.69 22.28
N LEU A 4 -3.53 4.11 23.56
CA LEU A 4 -4.62 4.81 24.24
C LEU A 4 -5.99 4.10 24.13
N GLY A 5 -5.99 2.76 24.13
CA GLY A 5 -7.20 1.95 23.98
C GLY A 5 -7.63 1.71 22.53
N THR A 6 -7.00 2.34 21.55
CA THR A 6 -7.27 2.15 20.12
C THR A 6 -6.35 1.07 19.53
N SER A 7 -6.91 0.17 18.72
CA SER A 7 -6.14 -0.84 17.99
C SER A 7 -5.22 -0.19 16.95
N VAL A 8 -3.96 -0.60 16.93
CA VAL A 8 -2.93 -0.08 16.01
C VAL A 8 -2.05 -1.19 15.44
N VAL A 9 -1.50 -0.92 14.26
CA VAL A 9 -0.46 -1.72 13.62
C VAL A 9 0.90 -1.08 13.84
N CYS A 10 1.89 -1.92 14.12
CA CYS A 10 3.27 -1.52 14.33
C CYS A 10 4.14 -2.13 13.22
N LYS A 11 4.45 -1.36 12.17
CA LYS A 11 5.37 -1.79 11.12
C LYS A 11 6.80 -1.59 11.62
N ARG A 12 7.57 -2.66 11.73
CA ARG A 12 8.95 -2.67 12.25
C ARG A 12 9.92 -3.10 11.15
N MET A 13 11.12 -2.54 11.18
CA MET A 13 12.21 -3.07 10.36
C MET A 13 12.57 -4.49 10.81
N ARG A 14 12.83 -5.38 9.85
CA ARG A 14 13.30 -6.73 10.17
C ARG A 14 14.71 -6.65 10.74
N ARG A 15 14.98 -7.40 11.82
CA ARG A 15 16.24 -7.33 12.57
C ARG A 15 17.46 -7.71 11.74
N ASP A 16 17.28 -8.62 10.79
CA ASP A 16 18.30 -9.09 9.85
C ASP A 16 18.60 -8.11 8.71
N ALA A 17 17.79 -7.05 8.54
CA ALA A 17 17.92 -6.06 7.47
C ALA A 17 18.40 -4.67 7.97
N ILE A 18 18.88 -4.60 9.22
CA ILE A 18 19.30 -3.34 9.86
C ILE A 18 20.64 -2.91 9.28
N SER A 19 20.61 -1.83 8.50
CA SER A 19 21.77 -1.12 7.98
C SER A 19 21.48 0.38 7.98
N LEU A 20 22.51 1.24 7.97
CA LEU A 20 22.29 2.69 7.88
C LEU A 20 21.42 3.09 6.66
N PRO A 21 21.65 2.56 5.44
CA PRO A 21 20.76 2.82 4.32
C PRO A 21 19.32 2.37 4.56
N SER A 22 19.11 1.19 5.17
CA SER A 22 17.77 0.70 5.48
C SER A 22 17.05 1.57 6.51
N ILE A 23 17.77 2.06 7.53
CA ILE A 23 17.24 2.96 8.56
C ILE A 23 16.84 4.29 7.93
N GLN A 24 17.68 4.81 7.03
CA GLN A 24 17.38 6.05 6.33
C GLN A 24 16.11 5.94 5.48
N ARG A 25 15.97 4.86 4.69
CA ARG A 25 14.74 4.61 3.91
C ARG A 25 13.51 4.47 4.81
N PHE A 26 13.66 3.81 5.95
CA PHE A 26 12.54 3.64 6.89
C PHE A 26 12.12 4.97 7.52
N ARG A 27 13.08 5.85 7.83
CA ARG A 27 12.81 7.21 8.28
C ARG A 27 12.10 8.02 7.20
N GLU A 28 12.56 7.93 5.95
CA GLU A 28 11.93 8.60 4.82
C GLU A 28 10.47 8.10 4.66
N GLU A 29 10.22 6.79 4.76
CA GLU A 29 8.86 6.24 4.75
C GLU A 29 7.97 6.82 5.87
N ILE A 30 8.51 6.97 7.09
CA ILE A 30 7.81 7.62 8.21
C ILE A 30 7.48 9.08 7.87
N GLU A 31 8.44 9.83 7.34
CA GLU A 31 8.27 11.24 7.00
C GLU A 31 7.19 11.42 5.92
N LEU A 32 7.21 10.61 4.86
CA LEU A 32 6.16 10.60 3.84
C LEU A 32 4.80 10.31 4.46
N MET A 33 4.67 9.20 5.17
CA MET A 33 3.41 8.77 5.78
C MET A 33 2.85 9.79 6.79
N SER A 34 3.72 10.51 7.49
CA SER A 34 3.31 11.52 8.48
C SER A 34 2.53 12.70 7.89
N CYS A 35 2.73 12.97 6.59
CA CYS A 35 2.10 14.07 5.87
C CYS A 35 0.80 13.67 5.15
N LEU A 36 0.49 12.38 5.04
CA LEU A 36 -0.66 11.91 4.26
C LEU A 36 -1.95 11.92 5.08
N ARG A 37 -3.00 12.52 4.51
CA ARG A 37 -4.35 12.57 5.08
C ARG A 37 -5.38 12.39 3.97
N HIS A 38 -5.87 11.16 3.81
CA HIS A 38 -6.87 10.82 2.79
C HIS A 38 -7.67 9.57 3.22
N PRO A 39 -8.99 9.50 2.97
CA PRO A 39 -9.84 8.39 3.43
C PRO A 39 -9.49 7.00 2.85
N ASN A 40 -8.73 6.95 1.75
CA ASN A 40 -8.25 5.70 1.14
C ASN A 40 -6.73 5.50 1.29
N ILE A 41 -6.13 6.09 2.32
CA ILE A 41 -4.74 5.88 2.70
C ILE A 41 -4.70 5.56 4.19
N VAL A 42 -3.96 4.51 4.55
CA VAL A 42 -3.78 4.10 5.94
C VAL A 42 -3.21 5.25 6.76
N GLN A 43 -3.91 5.61 7.82
CA GLN A 43 -3.58 6.73 8.67
C GLN A 43 -2.32 6.45 9.50
N PHE A 44 -1.31 7.29 9.31
CA PHE A 44 -0.19 7.42 10.23
C PHE A 44 -0.64 8.02 11.57
N ILE A 45 -0.29 7.34 12.66
CA ILE A 45 -0.57 7.78 14.04
C ILE A 45 0.71 8.34 14.67
N GLY A 46 1.85 7.68 14.47
CA GLY A 46 3.10 8.11 15.07
C GLY A 46 4.27 7.17 14.77
N ALA A 47 5.40 7.42 15.42
CA ALA A 47 6.55 6.52 15.39
C ALA A 47 7.06 6.29 16.82
N SER A 48 7.61 5.10 17.05
CA SER A 48 8.21 4.71 18.33
C SER A 48 9.63 4.25 18.07
N TRP A 49 10.56 4.64 18.93
CA TRP A 49 11.95 4.20 18.90
C TRP A 49 12.45 3.97 20.32
N ASP A 50 13.10 2.83 20.56
CA ASP A 50 13.86 2.61 21.80
C ASP A 50 15.38 2.74 21.57
N ASN A 51 15.86 2.28 20.42
CA ASN A 51 17.22 2.41 19.91
C ASN A 51 17.20 2.28 18.38
N CYS A 52 18.36 2.45 17.72
CA CYS A 52 18.45 2.41 16.25
C CYS A 52 18.01 1.07 15.61
N SER A 53 17.92 -0.01 16.38
CA SER A 53 17.48 -1.34 15.93
C SER A 53 15.99 -1.65 16.18
N ASN A 54 15.28 -0.76 16.86
CA ASN A 54 13.86 -0.92 17.22
C ASN A 54 13.06 0.34 16.91
N VAL A 55 13.15 0.79 15.66
CA VAL A 55 12.28 1.86 15.14
C VAL A 55 11.01 1.22 14.58
N CYS A 56 9.87 1.83 14.90
CA CYS A 56 8.56 1.35 14.49
C CYS A 56 7.67 2.50 14.02
N MET A 57 7.00 2.29 12.90
CA MET A 57 5.91 3.13 12.41
C MET A 57 4.60 2.61 13.01
N VAL A 58 3.81 3.50 13.61
CA VAL A 58 2.50 3.21 14.20
C VAL A 58 1.41 3.71 13.25
N LEU A 59 0.58 2.78 12.80
CA LEU A 59 -0.49 3.00 11.83
C LEU A 59 -1.83 2.60 12.45
N GLU A 60 -2.92 3.12 11.88
CA GLU A 60 -4.26 2.58 12.19
C GLU A 60 -4.34 1.09 11.89
N TYR A 61 -5.24 0.42 12.60
CA TYR A 61 -5.51 -0.99 12.39
C TYR A 61 -6.65 -1.20 11.41
N MET A 62 -6.37 -1.94 10.34
CA MET A 62 -7.36 -2.33 9.34
C MET A 62 -8.01 -3.66 9.77
N GLU A 63 -9.25 -3.60 10.27
CA GLU A 63 -9.94 -4.75 10.89
C GLU A 63 -10.07 -5.98 9.98
N HIS A 64 -10.19 -5.75 8.67
CA HIS A 64 -10.42 -6.80 7.70
C HIS A 64 -9.13 -7.31 7.03
N GLY A 65 -7.96 -6.82 7.45
CA GLY A 65 -6.68 -7.21 6.89
C GLY A 65 -6.48 -6.72 5.45
N ASP A 66 -5.69 -7.47 4.69
CA ASP A 66 -5.36 -7.16 3.31
C ASP A 66 -6.42 -7.70 2.32
N MET A 67 -6.40 -7.14 1.11
CA MET A 67 -7.36 -7.47 0.07
C MET A 67 -7.34 -8.92 -0.38
N HIS A 68 -6.17 -9.55 -0.43
CA HIS A 68 -6.06 -10.95 -0.84
C HIS A 68 -6.81 -11.84 0.16
N SER A 69 -6.58 -11.60 1.46
CA SER A 69 -7.30 -12.29 2.54
C SER A 69 -8.82 -12.06 2.45
N VAL A 70 -9.26 -10.83 2.19
CA VAL A 70 -10.69 -10.49 2.08
C VAL A 70 -11.35 -11.19 0.89
N LEU A 71 -10.73 -11.16 -0.30
CA LEU A 71 -11.31 -11.75 -1.50
C LEU A 71 -11.45 -13.27 -1.39
N HIS A 72 -10.50 -13.95 -0.73
CA HIS A 72 -10.56 -15.40 -0.52
C HIS A 72 -11.44 -15.82 0.67
N SER A 73 -11.97 -14.86 1.44
CA SER A 73 -12.90 -15.13 2.53
C SER A 73 -14.31 -15.49 2.03
N ALA A 74 -15.14 -16.05 2.91
CA ALA A 74 -16.55 -16.31 2.61
C ALA A 74 -17.31 -15.04 2.19
N ILE A 75 -16.95 -13.89 2.77
CA ILE A 75 -17.55 -12.59 2.44
C ILE A 75 -17.11 -12.15 1.05
N GLY A 76 -15.82 -12.30 0.72
CA GLY A 76 -15.27 -11.97 -0.59
C GLY A 76 -15.97 -12.70 -1.73
N ARG A 77 -16.32 -13.97 -1.55
CA ARG A 77 -17.09 -14.75 -2.55
C ARG A 77 -18.47 -14.19 -2.88
N SER A 78 -19.03 -13.33 -2.04
CA SER A 78 -20.31 -12.65 -2.30
C SER A 78 -20.17 -11.30 -3.00
N PHE A 79 -18.94 -10.81 -3.20
CA PHE A 79 -18.69 -9.51 -3.81
C PHE A 79 -18.99 -9.54 -5.30
N VAL A 80 -19.74 -8.53 -5.75
CA VAL A 80 -20.04 -8.32 -7.16
C VAL A 80 -19.46 -6.99 -7.63
N TRP A 81 -19.31 -6.84 -8.96
CA TRP A 81 -18.72 -5.64 -9.53
C TRP A 81 -19.46 -4.37 -9.11
N SER A 82 -20.79 -4.39 -9.15
CA SER A 82 -21.65 -3.26 -8.78
C SER A 82 -21.48 -2.83 -7.32
N ASP A 83 -21.26 -3.78 -6.40
CA ASP A 83 -20.98 -3.53 -4.99
C ASP A 83 -20.41 -4.80 -4.31
N PRO A 84 -19.33 -4.73 -3.50
CA PRO A 84 -18.52 -3.58 -3.16
C PRO A 84 -17.27 -3.37 -4.05
N LEU A 85 -17.05 -4.20 -5.06
CA LEU A 85 -15.80 -4.20 -5.83
C LEU A 85 -15.51 -2.84 -6.50
N LEU A 86 -16.51 -2.23 -7.14
CA LEU A 86 -16.36 -0.91 -7.75
C LEU A 86 -16.00 0.16 -6.71
N LYS A 87 -16.57 0.11 -5.49
CA LYS A 87 -16.23 1.05 -4.43
C LYS A 87 -14.78 0.88 -3.96
N MET A 88 -14.31 -0.37 -3.85
CA MET A 88 -12.91 -0.64 -3.54
C MET A 88 -11.97 -0.14 -4.64
N ALA A 89 -12.34 -0.33 -5.91
CA ALA A 89 -11.61 0.19 -7.07
C ALA A 89 -11.46 1.71 -7.02
N VAL A 90 -12.60 2.41 -6.84
CA VAL A 90 -12.65 3.87 -6.74
C VAL A 90 -11.82 4.35 -5.56
N GLY A 91 -11.90 3.67 -4.41
CA GLY A 91 -11.09 4.00 -3.24
C GLY A 91 -9.58 3.89 -3.51
N ALA A 92 -9.13 2.78 -4.12
CA ALA A 92 -7.74 2.58 -4.48
C ALA A 92 -7.23 3.68 -5.42
N VAL A 93 -8.01 3.99 -6.47
CA VAL A 93 -7.67 5.07 -7.43
C VAL A 93 -7.62 6.44 -6.75
N SER A 94 -8.57 6.75 -5.85
CA SER A 94 -8.59 8.01 -5.11
C SER A 94 -7.35 8.17 -4.23
N GLY A 95 -6.97 7.11 -3.51
CA GLY A 95 -5.76 7.08 -2.68
C GLY A 95 -4.48 7.30 -3.50
N MET A 96 -4.36 6.62 -4.65
CA MET A 96 -3.21 6.78 -5.54
C MET A 96 -3.12 8.18 -6.14
N LEU A 97 -4.24 8.73 -6.61
CA LEU A 97 -4.28 10.10 -7.16
C LEU A 97 -3.84 11.13 -6.11
N TYR A 98 -4.29 10.97 -4.86
CA TYR A 98 -3.84 11.81 -3.76
C TYR A 98 -2.34 11.67 -3.51
N LEU A 99 -1.81 10.44 -3.41
CA LEU A 99 -0.37 10.20 -3.22
C LEU A 99 0.46 10.91 -4.30
N HIS A 100 0.03 10.80 -5.56
CA HIS A 100 0.73 11.40 -6.68
C HIS A 100 0.76 12.93 -6.58
N SER A 101 -0.33 13.55 -6.13
CA SER A 101 -0.39 15.01 -5.91
C SER A 101 0.57 15.48 -4.80
N GLN A 102 0.66 14.72 -3.71
CA GLN A 102 1.55 15.07 -2.59
C GLN A 102 3.02 14.97 -3.02
N VAL A 103 3.37 13.92 -3.77
CA VAL A 103 4.75 13.72 -4.24
C VAL A 103 5.21 14.82 -5.21
N SER A 104 4.29 15.40 -6.00
CA SER A 104 4.61 16.56 -6.84
C SER A 104 4.81 17.84 -6.05
N ASP A 105 4.03 18.10 -5.00
CA ASP A 105 4.04 19.37 -4.27
C ASP A 105 5.16 19.50 -3.24
N PHE A 106 5.59 18.40 -2.60
CA PHE A 106 6.56 18.47 -1.50
C PHE A 106 8.01 18.82 -1.90
N GLY A 107 8.33 19.06 -3.18
CA GLY A 107 9.73 19.21 -3.64
C GLY A 107 10.58 17.92 -3.48
N LEU A 108 9.93 16.83 -3.07
CA LEU A 108 10.48 15.50 -2.83
C LEU A 108 10.65 14.68 -4.13
N SER A 109 10.28 15.26 -5.27
CA SER A 109 10.21 14.63 -6.60
C SER A 109 11.49 13.95 -7.09
N ARG A 110 12.66 14.28 -6.51
CA ARG A 110 13.95 13.66 -6.84
C ARG A 110 14.45 12.65 -5.80
N ARG A 111 14.01 12.75 -4.54
CA ARG A 111 14.41 11.86 -3.43
C ARG A 111 13.44 10.69 -3.26
N TYR A 112 12.14 10.96 -3.18
CA TYR A 112 11.12 9.94 -2.91
C TYR A 112 10.63 9.20 -4.15
N LYS A 113 10.87 9.72 -5.36
CA LYS A 113 10.42 9.09 -6.59
C LYS A 113 11.02 7.69 -6.78
N LYS A 114 12.30 7.50 -6.43
CA LYS A 114 12.94 6.18 -6.48
C LYS A 114 12.40 5.20 -5.45
N ASP A 115 12.08 5.67 -4.25
CA ASP A 115 11.59 4.79 -3.18
C ASP A 115 10.10 4.49 -3.33
N ILE A 116 9.30 5.41 -3.85
CA ILE A 116 7.91 5.15 -4.27
C ILE A 116 7.91 4.24 -5.48
N ASP A 117 8.72 4.52 -6.50
CA ASP A 117 8.92 3.59 -7.61
C ASP A 117 9.34 2.22 -7.05
N ALA A 118 10.28 2.11 -6.10
CA ALA A 118 10.67 0.82 -5.52
C ALA A 118 9.55 0.13 -4.69
N LEU A 119 8.75 0.90 -3.95
CA LEU A 119 7.56 0.42 -3.23
C LEU A 119 6.47 -0.05 -4.19
N THR A 120 6.40 0.52 -5.41
CA THR A 120 5.46 0.13 -6.47
C THR A 120 6.03 -0.87 -7.49
N THR A 121 7.36 -1.01 -7.59
CA THR A 121 8.02 -1.76 -8.68
C THR A 121 8.20 -3.25 -8.35
N VAL A 122 8.28 -3.66 -7.08
CA VAL A 122 8.64 -5.06 -6.77
C VAL A 122 7.97 -5.63 -5.52
N VAL A 123 6.64 -5.55 -5.45
CA VAL A 123 5.87 -6.45 -4.58
C VAL A 123 4.66 -6.96 -5.34
N GLY A 124 4.91 -7.75 -6.38
CA GLY A 124 3.86 -8.45 -7.12
C GLY A 124 4.37 -9.80 -7.61
N THR A 125 3.58 -10.85 -7.41
CA THR A 125 3.76 -12.10 -8.15
C THR A 125 3.60 -11.76 -9.65
N PRO A 126 4.49 -12.20 -10.57
CA PRO A 126 4.57 -11.69 -11.94
C PRO A 126 3.29 -11.86 -12.80
N PHE A 127 2.33 -12.67 -12.35
CA PHE A 127 1.03 -12.86 -12.99
C PHE A 127 0.09 -11.64 -12.94
N TRP A 128 0.35 -10.67 -12.06
CA TRP A 128 -0.53 -9.52 -11.83
C TRP A 128 0.04 -8.20 -12.38
N LEU A 129 1.19 -8.25 -13.06
CA LEU A 129 1.87 -7.04 -13.53
C LEU A 129 1.24 -6.53 -14.83
N ALA A 130 1.04 -5.21 -14.91
CA ALA A 130 0.58 -4.58 -16.12
C ALA A 130 1.60 -4.71 -17.26
N PRO A 131 1.15 -4.76 -18.52
CA PRO A 131 2.03 -5.00 -19.67
C PRO A 131 3.17 -3.97 -19.79
N GLU A 132 2.97 -2.73 -19.36
CA GLU A 132 4.00 -1.69 -19.30
C GLU A 132 5.09 -1.98 -18.25
N VAL A 133 4.75 -2.67 -17.16
CA VAL A 133 5.67 -3.07 -16.09
C VAL A 133 6.56 -4.22 -16.54
N ILE A 134 5.97 -5.17 -17.27
CA ILE A 134 6.69 -6.30 -17.88
C ILE A 134 7.67 -5.81 -18.95
N ARG A 135 7.39 -4.68 -19.59
CA ARG A 135 8.21 -4.05 -20.63
C ARG A 135 9.27 -3.08 -20.10
N ASN A 136 9.38 -2.94 -18.78
CA ASN A 136 10.33 -2.02 -18.12
C ASN A 136 10.11 -0.55 -18.55
N GLU A 137 8.87 -0.18 -18.90
CA GLU A 137 8.47 1.18 -19.24
C GLU A 137 8.16 1.98 -17.96
N LYS A 138 7.96 3.30 -18.07
CA LYS A 138 7.64 4.14 -16.91
C LYS A 138 6.31 3.70 -16.29
N TYR A 139 6.42 3.09 -15.12
CA TYR A 139 5.33 2.67 -14.24
C TYR A 139 4.49 3.88 -13.78
N GLY A 140 3.17 3.71 -13.68
CA GLY A 140 2.25 4.73 -13.21
C GLY A 140 0.92 4.13 -12.75
N ILE A 141 -0.06 4.99 -12.43
CA ILE A 141 -1.38 4.61 -11.87
C ILE A 141 -2.10 3.53 -12.73
N SER A 142 -1.85 3.50 -14.04
CA SER A 142 -2.43 2.51 -14.96
C SER A 142 -2.03 1.07 -14.62
N ALA A 143 -0.84 0.88 -14.09
CA ALA A 143 -0.31 -0.44 -13.81
C ALA A 143 -0.93 -1.08 -12.56
N ASP A 144 -1.16 -0.28 -11.52
CA ASP A 144 -1.87 -0.70 -10.31
C ASP A 144 -3.37 -0.93 -10.58
N ILE A 145 -3.99 -0.14 -11.46
CA ILE A 145 -5.37 -0.37 -11.89
C ILE A 145 -5.48 -1.68 -12.68
N TYR A 146 -4.49 -1.98 -13.52
CA TYR A 146 -4.46 -3.23 -14.26
C TYR A 146 -4.30 -4.42 -13.32
N SER A 147 -3.34 -4.38 -12.39
CA SER A 147 -3.12 -5.47 -11.42
C SER A 147 -4.37 -5.72 -10.57
N PHE A 148 -5.02 -4.65 -10.12
CA PHE A 148 -6.29 -4.70 -9.41
C PHE A 148 -7.43 -5.25 -10.29
N GLY A 149 -7.51 -4.85 -11.56
CA GLY A 149 -8.47 -5.39 -12.52
C GLY A 149 -8.31 -6.89 -12.80
N ILE A 150 -7.07 -7.40 -12.84
CA ILE A 150 -6.80 -8.84 -12.98
C ILE A 150 -7.19 -9.60 -11.70
N VAL A 151 -6.92 -9.06 -10.51
CA VAL A 151 -7.35 -9.65 -9.23
C VAL A 151 -8.88 -9.75 -9.14
N LEU A 152 -9.61 -8.72 -9.58
CA LEU A 152 -11.07 -8.76 -9.55
C LEU A 152 -11.67 -9.61 -10.66
N GLY A 153 -11.12 -9.57 -11.88
CA GLY A 153 -11.60 -10.39 -13.00
C GLY A 153 -11.24 -11.87 -12.90
N SER A 154 -10.27 -12.25 -12.07
CA SER A 154 -10.03 -13.66 -11.70
C SER A 154 -11.07 -14.13 -10.68
N HIS A 155 -11.34 -13.32 -9.66
CA HIS A 155 -12.36 -13.61 -8.64
C HIS A 155 -13.77 -13.78 -9.21
N GLU A 156 -14.19 -12.94 -10.18
CA GLU A 156 -15.52 -13.06 -10.81
C GLU A 156 -15.67 -14.33 -11.66
N ARG A 157 -14.58 -14.81 -12.28
CA ARG A 157 -14.57 -16.07 -13.04
C ARG A 157 -14.67 -17.29 -12.13
N ASP A 158 -14.05 -17.24 -10.96
CA ASP A 158 -14.10 -18.31 -9.95
C ASP A 158 -15.47 -18.39 -9.24
N ILE A 159 -16.25 -17.30 -9.20
CA ILE A 159 -17.64 -17.31 -8.68
C ILE A 159 -18.63 -17.83 -9.73
N CYS A 160 -18.38 -17.55 -11.02
CA CYS A 160 -19.27 -17.93 -12.12
C CYS A 160 -19.06 -19.35 -12.66
N SER A 161 -18.10 -20.12 -12.12
CA SER A 161 -17.83 -21.52 -12.51
C SER A 161 -18.28 -22.52 -11.45
#